data_AF-A0AAV0M613-F1
#
_entry.id   AF-A0AAV0M613-F1
#
_cell.length_a   1.000
_cell.length_b   1.000
_cell.length_c   1.000
_cell.angle_alpha   90.00
_cell.angle_beta   90.00
_cell.angle_gamma   90.00
#
_symmetry.space_group_name_H-M   'P 1'
#
loop_
_entity.id
_entity.type
_entity.pdbx_description
1 polymer ?
#
loop_
_entity_poly.entity_id
_entity_poly.type
_entity_poly.pdbx_seq_one_letter_code
_entity_poly.pdbx_strand_id
1 'polypeptide(L)'
;MRSDGACRFRSRADGRPIFHFLNTSTFSQYTVLDSACVVNIHPPRHLKMMSLFSCCVSTGVGAAWNVANVQAGSSVAIFGLGALGLAAAQGAKVRGASKIIGVDINSQKFIKGKAMGVTDFVNPMDSSKPVHERIREMTGGGGVDHSLECVGNPQVLREAFLSTHDGWGQTVLVGIYSTSQLLPLHPMELFDGRSITGTIFGGVKGKSQLHHIAHRCLQPDMNMEELITHELPFEKINEAMQLLADGKALRCIMHL
;
A
#
# COMPACT_ATOMS: atom_id res chain seq x y z
N MET A 1 25.50 -2.26 -14.94
CA MET A 1 25.78 -3.12 -16.12
C MET A 1 24.69 -2.83 -17.13
N ARG A 2 24.97 -2.71 -18.44
CA ARG A 2 23.88 -2.60 -19.44
C ARG A 2 23.21 -3.97 -19.58
N SER A 3 21.88 -4.02 -19.56
CA SER A 3 21.12 -5.24 -19.86
C SER A 3 21.42 -5.69 -21.29
N ASP A 4 21.62 -7.00 -21.48
CA ASP A 4 21.78 -7.63 -22.80
C ASP A 4 20.43 -7.93 -23.48
N GLY A 5 19.30 -7.61 -22.83
CA GLY A 5 17.95 -7.85 -23.35
C GLY A 5 17.52 -9.32 -23.39
N ALA A 6 18.37 -10.26 -22.97
CA ALA A 6 18.08 -11.68 -23.06
C ALA A 6 17.25 -12.21 -21.88
N CYS A 7 16.42 -13.24 -22.11
CA CYS A 7 15.71 -13.93 -21.03
C CYS A 7 16.63 -14.91 -20.30
N ARG A 8 16.53 -14.93 -18.97
CA ARG A 8 17.26 -15.90 -18.11
C ARG A 8 16.50 -17.19 -17.85
N PHE A 9 15.22 -17.23 -18.23
CA PHE A 9 14.36 -18.40 -18.11
C PHE A 9 14.02 -18.95 -19.49
N ARG A 10 14.02 -20.27 -19.61
CA ARG A 10 13.59 -20.99 -20.81
C ARG A 10 12.71 -22.16 -20.40
N SER A 11 11.68 -22.42 -21.19
CA SER A 11 10.85 -23.60 -21.04
C SER A 11 11.69 -24.85 -21.32
N ARG A 12 11.62 -25.84 -20.43
CA ARG A 12 12.31 -27.13 -20.60
C ARG A 12 11.71 -27.95 -21.74
N ALA A 13 10.42 -27.79 -22.02
CA ALA A 13 9.71 -28.61 -22.99
C ALA A 13 10.07 -28.24 -24.44
N ASP A 14 10.26 -26.95 -24.72
CA ASP A 14 10.39 -26.43 -26.09
C ASP A 14 11.45 -25.34 -26.26
N GLY A 15 12.23 -25.03 -25.22
CA GLY A 15 13.33 -24.06 -25.26
C GLY A 15 12.91 -22.59 -25.41
N ARG A 16 11.60 -22.31 -25.48
CA ARG A 16 11.08 -20.94 -25.66
C ARG A 16 11.44 -20.05 -24.48
N PRO A 17 11.74 -18.76 -24.72
CA PRO A 17 12.04 -17.83 -23.65
C PRO A 17 10.82 -17.63 -22.76
N ILE A 18 11.05 -17.62 -21.44
CA ILE A 18 10.06 -17.20 -20.44
C ILE A 18 10.51 -15.82 -19.96
N PHE A 19 9.63 -14.83 -20.13
CA PHE A 19 9.95 -13.44 -19.81
C PHE A 19 10.05 -13.20 -18.30
N HIS A 20 10.89 -12.24 -17.95
CA HIS A 20 10.96 -11.74 -16.58
C HIS A 20 9.74 -10.87 -16.26
N PHE A 21 9.35 -10.82 -14.99
CA PHE A 21 8.29 -9.96 -14.49
C PHE A 21 8.82 -9.05 -13.38
N LEU A 22 8.56 -7.74 -13.51
CA LEU A 22 8.99 -6.68 -12.58
C LEU A 22 10.49 -6.74 -12.21
N ASN A 23 11.34 -7.21 -13.13
CA ASN A 23 12.77 -7.43 -12.90
C ASN A 23 13.09 -8.25 -11.64
N THR A 24 12.16 -9.11 -11.21
CA THR A 24 12.33 -9.92 -9.99
C THR A 24 12.07 -11.41 -10.22
N SER A 25 10.93 -11.76 -10.84
CA SER A 25 10.55 -13.14 -11.17
C SER A 25 10.73 -14.11 -9.99
N THR A 26 10.15 -13.77 -8.83
CA THR A 26 10.33 -14.51 -7.58
C THR A 26 9.50 -15.80 -7.46
N PHE A 27 8.66 -16.13 -8.44
CA PHE A 27 7.96 -17.41 -8.52
C PHE A 27 8.83 -18.47 -9.22
N SER A 28 10.02 -18.68 -8.66
CA SER A 28 11.02 -19.65 -9.11
C SER A 28 11.99 -19.92 -7.96
N GLN A 29 12.51 -21.14 -7.84
CA GLN A 29 13.53 -21.49 -6.84
C GLN A 29 14.82 -20.66 -7.00
N TYR A 30 15.13 -20.26 -8.23
CA TYR A 30 16.28 -19.42 -8.57
C TYR A 30 15.87 -18.31 -9.54
N THR A 31 16.42 -17.11 -9.37
CA THR A 31 16.21 -15.98 -10.27
C THR A 31 17.50 -15.20 -10.47
N VAL A 32 17.55 -14.38 -11.52
CA VAL A 32 18.68 -13.50 -11.84
C VAL A 32 18.17 -12.06 -11.82
N LEU A 33 18.86 -11.23 -11.05
CA LEU A 33 18.48 -9.85 -10.77
C LEU A 33 19.62 -8.91 -11.16
N ASP A 34 19.31 -7.68 -11.56
CA ASP A 34 20.33 -6.63 -11.52
C ASP A 34 20.69 -6.35 -10.06
N SER A 35 22.00 -6.28 -9.77
CA SER A 35 22.51 -5.92 -8.45
C SER A 35 21.94 -4.61 -7.89
N ALA A 36 21.47 -3.69 -8.74
CA ALA A 36 20.76 -2.46 -8.38
C ALA A 36 19.43 -2.72 -7.66
N CYS A 37 18.79 -3.85 -7.92
CA CYS A 37 17.52 -4.27 -7.33
C CYS A 37 17.69 -5.16 -6.09
N VAL A 38 18.93 -5.49 -5.70
CA VAL A 38 19.22 -6.35 -4.54
C VAL A 38 19.61 -5.49 -3.35
N VAL A 39 18.95 -5.75 -2.21
CA VAL A 39 19.29 -5.17 -0.91
C VAL A 39 19.76 -6.30 -0.01
N ASN A 40 20.99 -6.19 0.51
CA ASN A 40 21.50 -7.18 1.44
C ASN A 40 20.85 -6.97 2.83
N ILE A 41 20.31 -8.04 3.39
CA ILE A 41 19.67 -8.06 4.71
C ILE A 41 20.41 -9.06 5.62
N HIS A 42 21.04 -8.55 6.68
CA HIS A 42 21.69 -9.37 7.71
C HIS A 42 21.26 -8.91 9.12
N PRO A 43 20.88 -9.82 10.04
CA PRO A 43 20.73 -11.27 9.90
C PRO A 43 19.36 -11.70 9.33
N PRO A 44 19.19 -12.96 8.85
CA PRO A 44 17.98 -13.45 8.19
C PRO A 44 16.79 -13.72 9.13
N ARG A 45 16.78 -13.20 10.37
CA ARG A 45 15.83 -13.62 11.42
C ARG A 45 14.35 -13.35 11.15
N HIS A 46 13.99 -12.72 10.04
CA HIS A 46 12.59 -12.45 9.66
C HIS A 46 12.35 -12.55 8.14
N LEU A 47 12.93 -13.53 7.43
CA LEU A 47 12.80 -13.65 5.96
C LEU A 47 11.35 -13.56 5.45
N LYS A 48 10.42 -14.22 6.14
CA LYS A 48 8.98 -14.18 5.85
C LYS A 48 8.46 -12.73 5.82
N MET A 49 8.73 -11.96 6.87
CA MET A 49 8.36 -10.55 6.94
C MET A 49 9.11 -9.69 5.93
N MET A 50 10.41 -9.94 5.75
CA MET A 50 11.26 -9.23 4.79
C MET A 50 10.73 -9.30 3.36
N SER A 51 10.10 -10.42 2.98
CA SER A 51 9.44 -10.58 1.68
C SER A 51 8.36 -9.52 1.41
N LEU A 52 7.69 -9.01 2.45
CA LEU A 52 6.62 -8.00 2.30
C LEU A 52 7.15 -6.58 2.08
N PHE A 53 8.39 -6.30 2.52
CA PHE A 53 9.02 -4.99 2.41
C PHE A 53 9.49 -4.66 1.00
N SER A 54 9.66 -5.66 0.14
CA SER A 54 9.99 -5.44 -1.27
C SER A 54 8.82 -4.86 -2.08
N CYS A 55 7.63 -4.72 -1.50
CA CYS A 55 6.45 -4.17 -2.18
C CYS A 55 5.55 -3.35 -1.25
N CYS A 56 4.47 -3.93 -0.71
CA CYS A 56 3.37 -3.15 -0.15
C CYS A 56 3.67 -2.50 1.20
N VAL A 57 4.48 -3.14 2.04
CA VAL A 57 4.74 -2.62 3.39
C VAL A 57 5.55 -1.33 3.31
N SER A 58 6.65 -1.35 2.56
CA SER A 58 7.45 -0.15 2.30
C SER A 58 6.66 0.92 1.54
N THR A 59 5.79 0.51 0.62
CA THR A 59 4.93 1.45 -0.10
C THR A 59 3.95 2.16 0.83
N GLY A 60 3.18 1.43 1.64
CA GLY A 60 2.21 2.02 2.55
C GLY A 60 2.86 2.83 3.66
N VAL A 61 3.87 2.27 4.33
CA VAL A 61 4.63 2.96 5.39
C VAL A 61 5.34 4.19 4.84
N GLY A 62 6.01 4.07 3.70
CA GLY A 62 6.69 5.18 3.05
C GLY A 62 5.72 6.26 2.57
N ALA A 63 4.53 5.89 2.07
CA ALA A 63 3.49 6.86 1.73
C ALA A 63 3.11 7.71 2.95
N ALA A 64 2.92 7.09 4.12
CA ALA A 64 2.64 7.81 5.37
C ALA A 64 3.84 8.65 5.86
N TRP A 65 5.06 8.11 5.83
CA TRP A 65 6.23 8.73 6.46
C TRP A 65 6.97 9.73 5.59
N ASN A 66 7.14 9.43 4.30
CA ASN A 66 8.00 10.18 3.40
C ASN A 66 7.19 11.18 2.56
N VAL A 67 5.97 10.80 2.15
CA VAL A 67 5.20 11.56 1.15
C VAL A 67 4.11 12.39 1.81
N ALA A 68 3.22 11.75 2.56
CA ALA A 68 2.26 12.45 3.40
C ALA A 68 2.97 13.16 4.57
N ASN A 69 4.12 12.61 5.00
CA ASN A 69 4.89 13.11 6.13
C ASN A 69 3.99 13.34 7.36
N VAL A 70 3.17 12.34 7.69
CA VAL A 70 2.21 12.39 8.82
C VAL A 70 2.92 12.86 10.08
N GLN A 71 2.33 13.83 10.77
CA GLN A 71 2.83 14.36 12.03
C GLN A 71 1.98 13.87 13.20
N ALA A 72 2.53 13.99 14.40
CA ALA A 72 1.76 13.72 15.61
C ALA A 72 0.55 14.65 15.67
N GLY A 73 -0.62 14.11 15.99
CA GLY A 73 -1.88 14.84 16.01
C GLY A 73 -2.64 14.86 14.68
N SER A 74 -1.99 14.55 13.54
CA SER A 74 -2.64 14.56 12.23
C SER A 74 -3.84 13.60 12.15
N SER A 75 -4.81 13.98 11.32
CA SER A 75 -5.93 13.16 10.88
C SER A 75 -5.66 12.58 9.50
N VAL A 76 -5.91 11.29 9.31
CA VAL A 76 -5.58 10.56 8.08
C VAL A 76 -6.77 9.75 7.60
N ALA A 77 -7.14 9.85 6.32
CA ALA A 77 -8.08 8.94 5.67
C ALA A 77 -7.34 7.96 4.75
N ILE A 78 -7.70 6.67 4.81
CA ILE A 78 -7.09 5.61 4.01
C ILE A 78 -8.16 4.92 3.20
N PHE A 79 -8.10 5.10 1.89
CA PHE A 79 -9.07 4.54 0.95
C PHE A 79 -8.54 3.21 0.41
N GLY A 80 -9.17 2.11 0.82
CA GLY A 80 -8.79 0.74 0.53
C GLY A 80 -7.99 0.09 1.65
N LEU A 81 -8.60 -0.85 2.38
CA LEU A 81 -7.98 -1.57 3.51
C LEU A 81 -7.39 -2.92 3.08
N GLY A 82 -6.71 -2.94 1.93
CA GLY A 82 -5.82 -4.05 1.55
C GLY A 82 -4.48 -3.99 2.30
N ALA A 83 -3.55 -4.90 1.99
CA ALA A 83 -2.27 -4.95 2.71
C ALA A 83 -1.47 -3.63 2.64
N LEU A 84 -1.56 -2.90 1.52
CA LEU A 84 -0.92 -1.60 1.35
C LEU A 84 -1.56 -0.53 2.26
N GLY A 85 -2.89 -0.42 2.25
CA GLY A 85 -3.60 0.56 3.07
C GLY A 85 -3.47 0.27 4.57
N LEU A 86 -3.48 -1.01 4.96
CA LEU A 86 -3.23 -1.41 6.34
C LEU A 86 -1.79 -1.09 6.79
N ALA A 87 -0.79 -1.27 5.91
CA ALA A 87 0.57 -0.83 6.20
C ALA A 87 0.68 0.70 6.34
N ALA A 88 -0.07 1.46 5.53
CA ALA A 88 -0.16 2.91 5.65
C ALA A 88 -0.84 3.33 6.97
N ALA A 89 -1.91 2.65 7.40
CA ALA A 89 -2.59 2.91 8.66
C ALA A 89 -1.65 2.74 9.85
N GLN A 90 -0.87 1.66 9.83
CA GLN A 90 0.10 1.39 10.87
C GLN A 90 1.26 2.39 10.85
N GLY A 91 1.71 2.79 9.66
CA GLY A 91 2.67 3.88 9.49
C GLY A 91 2.17 5.20 10.08
N ALA A 92 0.92 5.57 9.82
CA ALA A 92 0.29 6.77 10.39
C ALA A 92 0.16 6.69 11.92
N LYS A 93 -0.27 5.53 12.45
CA LYS A 93 -0.39 5.29 13.89
C LYS A 93 0.94 5.52 14.61
N VAL A 94 2.03 4.95 14.12
CA VAL A 94 3.35 5.07 14.75
C VAL A 94 3.95 6.48 14.60
N ARG A 95 3.46 7.29 13.67
CA ARG A 95 3.77 8.73 13.59
C ARG A 95 2.91 9.59 14.53
N GLY A 96 1.99 8.98 15.28
CA GLY A 96 1.16 9.66 16.27
C GLY A 96 -0.07 10.33 15.68
N ALA A 97 -0.58 9.88 14.53
CA ALA A 97 -1.87 10.36 14.01
C ALA A 97 -2.97 10.15 15.07
N SER A 98 -3.76 11.20 15.33
CA SER A 98 -4.80 11.21 16.35
C SER A 98 -6.08 10.52 15.88
N LYS A 99 -6.31 10.52 14.56
CA LYS A 99 -7.48 9.93 13.91
C LYS A 99 -7.07 9.27 12.60
N ILE A 100 -7.46 8.02 12.41
CA ILE A 100 -7.17 7.23 11.20
C ILE A 100 -8.50 6.63 10.72
N ILE A 101 -9.07 7.22 9.66
CA ILE A 101 -10.34 6.82 9.09
C ILE A 101 -10.09 5.85 7.94
N GLY A 102 -10.51 4.59 8.10
CA GLY A 102 -10.45 3.59 7.05
C GLY A 102 -11.69 3.63 6.17
N VAL A 103 -11.52 3.54 4.85
CA VAL A 103 -12.63 3.47 3.90
C VAL A 103 -12.51 2.20 3.07
N ASP A 104 -13.49 1.31 3.14
CA ASP A 104 -13.56 0.11 2.31
C ASP A 104 -15.02 -0.35 2.17
N ILE A 105 -15.34 -0.99 1.04
CA ILE A 105 -16.68 -1.57 0.81
C ILE A 105 -16.91 -2.85 1.61
N ASN A 106 -15.84 -3.53 2.03
CA ASN A 106 -15.93 -4.74 2.84
C ASN A 106 -15.76 -4.40 4.33
N SER A 107 -16.88 -4.33 5.05
CA SER A 107 -16.90 -4.05 6.49
C SER A 107 -16.09 -5.03 7.35
N GLN A 108 -15.87 -6.27 6.89
CA GLN A 108 -15.06 -7.25 7.62
C GLN A 108 -13.60 -6.82 7.74
N LYS A 109 -13.09 -6.01 6.80
CA LYS A 109 -11.73 -5.48 6.86
C LYS A 109 -11.51 -4.50 8.00
N PHE A 110 -12.58 -3.92 8.57
CA PHE A 110 -12.43 -3.01 9.70
C PHE A 110 -11.87 -3.70 10.94
N ILE A 111 -12.18 -4.97 11.17
CA ILE A 111 -11.65 -5.73 12.31
C ILE A 111 -10.12 -5.73 12.28
N LYS A 112 -9.54 -6.05 11.11
CA LYS A 112 -8.09 -5.98 10.90
C LYS A 112 -7.59 -4.53 10.87
N GLY A 113 -8.37 -3.61 10.29
CA GLY A 113 -8.10 -2.18 10.32
C GLY A 113 -7.82 -1.67 11.74
N LYS A 114 -8.68 -2.00 12.71
CA LYS A 114 -8.50 -1.62 14.12
C LYS A 114 -7.19 -2.12 14.70
N ALA A 115 -6.86 -3.39 14.47
CA ALA A 115 -5.58 -3.98 14.92
C ALA A 115 -4.37 -3.24 14.32
N MET A 116 -4.52 -2.71 13.10
CA MET A 116 -3.48 -1.96 12.38
C MET A 116 -3.49 -0.46 12.67
N GLY A 117 -4.42 0.06 13.48
CA GLY A 117 -4.46 1.46 13.92
C GLY A 117 -5.59 2.31 13.39
N VAL A 118 -6.47 1.77 12.55
CA VAL A 118 -7.68 2.47 12.11
C VAL A 118 -8.59 2.74 13.32
N THR A 119 -8.93 4.01 13.55
CA THR A 119 -9.78 4.45 14.67
C THR A 119 -11.25 4.44 14.28
N ASP A 120 -11.55 4.83 13.05
CA ASP A 120 -12.91 4.99 12.54
C ASP A 120 -13.05 4.34 11.16
N PHE A 121 -14.27 4.00 10.77
CA PHE A 121 -14.51 3.32 9.50
C PHE A 121 -15.71 3.88 8.76
N VAL A 122 -15.57 4.00 7.45
CA VAL A 122 -16.62 4.41 6.53
C VAL A 122 -16.77 3.33 5.46
N ASN A 123 -17.90 2.63 5.46
CA ASN A 123 -18.32 1.85 4.31
C ASN A 123 -19.17 2.74 3.38
N PRO A 124 -18.75 2.95 2.12
CA PRO A 124 -19.56 3.69 1.15
C PRO A 124 -20.96 3.10 0.92
N MET A 125 -21.15 1.80 1.18
CA MET A 125 -22.42 1.10 0.97
C MET A 125 -23.46 1.36 2.07
N ASP A 126 -23.05 1.90 3.23
CA ASP A 126 -23.94 2.13 4.37
C ASP A 126 -24.82 3.38 4.22
N SER A 127 -24.55 4.23 3.23
CA SER A 127 -25.24 5.52 3.06
C SER A 127 -25.14 6.01 1.62
N SER A 128 -26.16 6.72 1.14
CA SER A 128 -26.10 7.47 -0.12
C SER A 128 -25.31 8.78 -0.01
N LYS A 129 -24.98 9.24 1.20
CA LYS A 129 -24.16 10.44 1.40
C LYS A 129 -22.74 10.18 0.88
N PRO A 130 -22.14 11.10 0.10
CA PRO A 130 -20.75 10.97 -0.35
C PRO A 130 -19.78 10.69 0.80
N VAL A 131 -18.75 9.89 0.51
CA VAL A 131 -17.77 9.44 1.51
C VAL A 131 -16.99 10.63 2.07
N HIS A 132 -16.59 11.57 1.22
CA HIS A 132 -15.84 12.76 1.62
C HIS A 132 -16.64 13.63 2.58
N GLU A 133 -17.95 13.82 2.38
CA GLU A 133 -18.81 14.57 3.29
C GLU A 133 -18.86 13.90 4.67
N ARG A 134 -19.03 12.58 4.72
CA ARG A 134 -19.02 11.81 5.97
C ARG A 134 -17.68 11.97 6.70
N ILE A 135 -16.56 11.90 5.99
CA ILE A 135 -15.23 12.12 6.56
C ILE A 135 -15.09 13.53 7.12
N ARG A 136 -15.54 14.56 6.37
CA ARG A 136 -15.51 15.95 6.84
C ARG A 136 -16.33 16.14 8.10
N GLU A 137 -17.53 15.55 8.19
CA GLU A 137 -18.34 15.56 9.42
C GLU A 137 -17.59 14.95 10.62
N MET A 138 -16.91 13.82 10.40
CA MET A 138 -16.10 13.14 11.42
C MET A 138 -14.85 13.93 11.86
N THR A 139 -14.44 14.95 11.10
CA THR A 139 -13.32 15.85 11.42
C THR A 139 -13.76 17.29 11.70
N GLY A 140 -15.03 17.51 12.10
CA GLY A 140 -15.52 18.82 12.50
C GLY A 140 -15.78 19.79 11.35
N GLY A 141 -15.98 19.26 10.13
CA GLY A 141 -16.31 19.99 8.91
C GLY A 141 -15.10 20.33 8.03
N GLY A 142 -13.88 20.25 8.58
CA GLY A 142 -12.66 20.65 7.89
C GLY A 142 -12.21 19.67 6.80
N GLY A 143 -12.32 18.37 7.04
CA GLY A 143 -11.63 17.32 6.27
C GLY A 143 -10.40 16.77 7.01
N VAL A 144 -9.73 15.77 6.45
CA VAL A 144 -8.49 15.19 7.02
C VAL A 144 -7.24 15.93 6.55
N ASP A 145 -6.18 15.92 7.35
CA ASP A 145 -4.89 16.51 6.96
C ASP A 145 -4.26 15.76 5.78
N HIS A 146 -4.37 14.42 5.79
CA HIS A 146 -3.87 13.57 4.72
C HIS A 146 -4.90 12.53 4.28
N SER A 147 -5.04 12.31 2.98
CA SER A 147 -5.74 11.15 2.43
C SER A 147 -4.79 10.30 1.59
N LEU A 148 -4.86 8.98 1.75
CA LEU A 148 -4.06 8.02 0.99
C LEU A 148 -4.99 7.14 0.15
N GLU A 149 -4.96 7.32 -1.16
CA GLU A 149 -5.71 6.51 -2.12
C GLU A 149 -4.91 5.23 -2.41
N CYS A 150 -5.45 4.08 -1.99
CA CYS A 150 -4.77 2.78 -2.03
C CYS A 150 -5.52 1.74 -2.87
N VAL A 151 -6.46 2.15 -3.74
CA VAL A 151 -7.28 1.26 -4.58
C VAL A 151 -6.86 1.31 -6.05
N GLY A 152 -6.56 2.50 -6.58
CA GLY A 152 -6.31 2.73 -7.99
C GLY A 152 -7.61 2.96 -8.79
N ASN A 153 -8.60 3.62 -8.18
CA ASN A 153 -9.89 3.91 -8.81
C ASN A 153 -10.15 5.43 -8.88
N PRO A 154 -10.56 5.99 -10.04
CA PRO A 154 -10.77 7.45 -10.18
C PRO A 154 -11.88 8.01 -9.28
N GLN A 155 -12.97 7.26 -9.09
CA GLN A 155 -14.06 7.69 -8.21
C GLN A 155 -13.61 7.70 -6.75
N VAL A 156 -12.80 6.72 -6.34
CA VAL A 156 -12.21 6.69 -5.01
C VAL A 156 -11.23 7.86 -4.82
N LEU A 157 -10.44 8.19 -5.84
CA LEU A 157 -9.54 9.34 -5.80
C LEU A 157 -10.29 10.67 -5.63
N ARG A 158 -11.43 10.82 -6.31
CA ARG A 158 -12.28 12.00 -6.16
C ARG A 158 -12.71 12.19 -4.71
N GLU A 159 -13.22 11.13 -4.09
CA GLU A 159 -13.62 11.13 -2.67
C GLU A 159 -12.42 11.37 -1.75
N ALA A 160 -11.28 10.74 -2.03
CA ALA A 160 -10.05 10.95 -1.27
C ALA A 160 -9.60 12.41 -1.31
N PHE A 161 -9.63 13.05 -2.47
CA PHE A 161 -9.26 14.45 -2.63
C PHE A 161 -10.19 15.40 -1.89
N LEU A 162 -11.50 15.26 -2.09
CA LEU A 162 -12.50 16.11 -1.43
C LEU A 162 -12.57 15.89 0.08
N SER A 163 -12.16 14.73 0.57
CA SER A 163 -12.12 14.44 2.01
C SER A 163 -11.04 15.22 2.76
N THR A 164 -10.06 15.79 2.06
CA THR A 164 -8.96 16.52 2.68
C THR A 164 -9.32 17.94 3.07
N HIS A 165 -8.58 18.46 4.04
CA HIS A 165 -8.79 19.76 4.64
C HIS A 165 -8.62 20.90 3.63
N ASP A 166 -9.53 21.87 3.65
CA ASP A 166 -9.36 23.12 2.91
C ASP A 166 -8.17 23.91 3.49
N GLY A 167 -7.21 24.31 2.66
CA GLY A 167 -6.09 25.16 3.02
C GLY A 167 -4.75 24.44 3.08
N TRP A 168 -4.72 23.19 3.55
CA TRP A 168 -3.47 22.43 3.68
C TRP A 168 -3.59 20.92 3.41
N GLY A 169 -4.79 20.41 3.16
CA GLY A 169 -5.02 18.99 2.99
C GLY A 169 -4.21 18.38 1.83
N GLN A 170 -3.63 17.21 2.06
CA GLN A 170 -2.81 16.54 1.05
C GLN A 170 -3.37 15.17 0.70
N THR A 171 -3.58 14.94 -0.60
CA THR A 171 -3.92 13.62 -1.14
C THR A 171 -2.69 12.94 -1.72
N VAL A 172 -2.41 11.71 -1.28
CA VAL A 172 -1.34 10.87 -1.82
C VAL A 172 -1.95 9.74 -2.64
N LEU A 173 -1.65 9.76 -3.93
CA LEU A 173 -1.98 8.70 -4.88
C LEU A 173 -0.99 7.54 -4.72
N VAL A 174 -1.46 6.40 -4.23
CA VAL A 174 -0.65 5.19 -4.02
C VAL A 174 -1.14 4.03 -4.89
N GLY A 175 -2.44 3.94 -5.13
CA GLY A 175 -3.06 2.94 -6.00
C GLY A 175 -2.58 3.03 -7.45
N ILE A 176 -2.53 1.88 -8.13
CA ILE A 176 -2.12 1.78 -9.53
C ILE A 176 -3.37 1.65 -10.41
N TYR A 177 -3.45 2.50 -11.44
CA TYR A 177 -4.57 2.57 -12.36
C TYR A 177 -4.30 1.67 -13.56
N SER A 178 -5.24 0.77 -13.87
CA SER A 178 -5.09 -0.22 -14.95
C SER A 178 -5.20 0.37 -16.36
N THR A 179 -5.73 1.59 -16.48
CA THR A 179 -5.93 2.28 -17.75
C THR A 179 -5.51 3.74 -17.63
N SER A 180 -5.10 4.34 -18.76
CA SER A 180 -4.85 5.77 -18.84
C SER A 180 -6.13 6.53 -18.54
N GLN A 181 -6.13 7.30 -17.46
CA GLN A 181 -7.26 8.11 -17.01
C GLN A 181 -6.76 9.52 -16.68
N LEU A 182 -7.62 10.52 -16.89
CA LEU A 182 -7.36 11.86 -16.39
C LEU A 182 -7.67 11.93 -14.90
N LEU A 183 -7.02 12.86 -14.20
CA LEU A 183 -7.35 13.14 -12.81
C LEU A 183 -8.77 13.74 -12.74
N PRO A 184 -9.68 13.19 -11.92
CA PRO A 184 -11.07 13.64 -11.82
C PRO A 184 -11.17 14.85 -10.88
N LEU A 185 -10.40 15.90 -11.14
CA LEU A 185 -10.31 17.08 -10.27
C LEU A 185 -10.69 18.33 -11.06
N HIS A 186 -11.41 19.25 -10.41
CA HIS A 186 -11.62 20.58 -10.98
C HIS A 186 -10.43 21.47 -10.58
N PRO A 187 -9.72 22.12 -11.52
CA PRO A 187 -8.50 22.87 -11.20
C PRO A 187 -8.69 23.93 -10.10
N MET A 188 -9.88 24.54 -10.00
CA MET A 188 -10.16 25.53 -8.96
C MET A 188 -10.13 24.96 -7.54
N GLU A 189 -10.29 23.66 -7.34
CA GLU A 189 -10.26 23.05 -6.00
C GLU A 189 -8.84 22.98 -5.43
N LEU A 190 -7.82 23.18 -6.27
CA LEU A 190 -6.44 23.37 -5.80
C LEU A 190 -6.23 24.78 -5.22
N PHE A 191 -7.02 25.77 -5.64
CA PHE A 191 -6.99 27.11 -5.05
C PHE A 191 -7.55 27.13 -3.63
N ASP A 192 -8.32 26.12 -3.24
CA ASP A 192 -8.74 25.90 -1.86
C ASP A 192 -7.59 25.43 -0.96
N GLY A 193 -6.33 25.45 -1.42
CA GLY A 193 -5.13 25.11 -0.65
C GLY A 193 -4.87 23.60 -0.51
N ARG A 194 -5.65 22.76 -1.20
CA ARG A 194 -5.37 21.32 -1.29
C ARG A 194 -4.15 21.04 -2.16
N SER A 195 -3.47 19.95 -1.85
CA SER A 195 -2.41 19.40 -2.70
C SER A 195 -2.68 17.94 -3.04
N ILE A 196 -2.19 17.52 -4.21
CA ILE A 196 -2.19 16.12 -4.62
C ILE A 196 -0.79 15.76 -5.11
N THR A 197 -0.32 14.58 -4.71
CA THR A 197 0.95 14.03 -5.17
C THR A 197 0.84 12.51 -5.34
N GLY A 198 1.74 11.92 -6.12
CA GLY A 198 1.82 10.48 -6.30
C GLY A 198 3.06 9.89 -5.62
N THR A 199 3.05 8.58 -5.40
CA THR A 199 4.22 7.87 -4.89
C THR A 199 4.43 6.53 -5.57
N ILE A 200 5.70 6.21 -5.81
CA ILE A 200 6.14 4.86 -6.18
C ILE A 200 6.96 4.34 -5.01
N PHE A 201 6.65 3.12 -4.58
CA PHE A 201 7.36 2.44 -3.49
C PHE A 201 7.43 3.29 -2.20
N GLY A 202 6.43 4.13 -1.95
CA GLY A 202 6.36 4.98 -0.76
C GLY A 202 7.44 6.06 -0.70
N GLY A 203 8.01 6.46 -1.85
CA GLY A 203 9.13 7.40 -1.91
C GLY A 203 10.44 6.83 -1.36
N VAL A 204 10.51 5.51 -1.15
CA VAL A 204 11.66 4.84 -0.56
C VAL A 204 12.72 4.59 -1.63
N LYS A 205 13.96 5.01 -1.35
CA LYS A 205 15.13 4.61 -2.13
C LYS A 205 15.53 3.20 -1.70
N GLY A 206 15.17 2.20 -2.50
CA GLY A 206 15.34 0.77 -2.16
C GLY A 206 16.70 0.43 -1.53
N LYS A 207 17.82 0.73 -2.21
CA LYS A 207 19.16 0.41 -1.71
C LYS A 207 19.53 1.10 -0.40
N SER A 208 19.27 2.41 -0.29
CA SER A 208 19.77 3.22 0.81
C SER A 208 18.80 3.37 1.98
N GLN A 209 17.51 3.06 1.81
CA GLN A 209 16.50 3.34 2.83
C GLN A 209 15.65 2.14 3.23
N LEU A 210 15.57 1.08 2.40
CA LEU A 210 14.67 -0.05 2.70
C LEU A 210 15.03 -0.75 4.01
N HIS A 211 16.32 -0.91 4.29
CA HIS A 211 16.80 -1.56 5.52
C HIS A 211 16.40 -0.77 6.78
N HIS A 212 16.39 0.56 6.73
CA HIS A 212 15.93 1.39 7.85
C HIS A 212 14.43 1.24 8.10
N ILE A 213 13.61 1.24 7.04
CA ILE A 213 12.16 1.04 7.14
C ILE A 213 11.86 -0.36 7.68
N ALA A 214 12.53 -1.39 7.16
CA ALA A 214 12.37 -2.75 7.62
C ALA A 214 12.72 -2.88 9.12
N HIS A 215 13.85 -2.32 9.55
CA HIS A 215 14.26 -2.32 10.96
C HIS A 215 13.22 -1.64 11.86
N ARG A 216 12.66 -0.49 11.44
CA ARG A 216 11.63 0.21 12.21
C ARG A 216 10.32 -0.57 12.26
N CYS A 217 9.95 -1.24 11.17
CA CYS A 217 8.72 -2.04 11.10
C CYS A 217 8.81 -3.40 11.80
N LEU A 218 10.01 -3.85 12.17
CA LEU A 218 10.23 -5.02 13.03
C LEU A 218 10.17 -4.68 14.53
N GLN A 219 10.01 -3.40 14.89
CA GLN A 219 9.86 -3.02 16.29
C GLN A 219 8.47 -3.43 16.81
N PRO A 220 8.31 -3.72 18.12
CA PRO A 220 7.06 -4.25 18.68
C PRO A 220 5.82 -3.35 18.52
N ASP A 221 6.01 -2.06 18.23
CA ASP A 221 4.93 -1.11 17.96
C ASP A 221 4.31 -1.26 16.56
N MET A 222 4.94 -2.05 15.68
CA MET A 222 4.52 -2.31 14.31
C MET A 222 4.08 -3.78 14.15
N ASN A 223 2.77 -4.00 14.10
CA ASN A 223 2.18 -5.33 13.93
C ASN A 223 2.03 -5.72 12.45
N MET A 224 3.15 -5.80 11.72
CA MET A 224 3.14 -6.06 10.27
C MET A 224 2.84 -7.54 9.94
N GLU A 225 3.02 -8.45 10.90
CA GLU A 225 2.77 -9.89 10.72
C GLU A 225 1.30 -10.20 10.41
N GLU A 226 0.36 -9.37 10.87
CA GLU A 226 -1.09 -9.47 10.58
C GLU A 226 -1.43 -9.39 9.09
N LEU A 227 -0.52 -8.84 8.29
CA LEU A 227 -0.69 -8.77 6.85
C LEU A 227 -0.58 -10.17 6.21
N ILE A 228 0.06 -11.12 6.89
CA ILE A 228 0.20 -12.49 6.43
C ILE A 228 -0.97 -13.31 6.93
N THR A 229 -1.89 -13.61 6.04
CA THR A 229 -3.13 -14.31 6.40
C THR A 229 -3.13 -15.77 6.00
N HIS A 230 -2.26 -16.15 5.07
CA HIS A 230 -2.15 -17.52 4.58
C HIS A 230 -0.69 -17.88 4.34
N GLU A 231 -0.41 -19.17 4.44
CA GLU A 231 0.85 -19.78 4.07
C GLU A 231 0.54 -21.08 3.34
N LEU A 232 1.11 -21.25 2.15
CA LEU A 232 0.83 -22.40 1.30
C LEU A 232 2.14 -22.92 0.69
N PRO A 233 2.23 -24.23 0.40
CA PRO A 233 3.32 -24.76 -0.40
C PRO A 233 3.22 -24.24 -1.85
N PHE A 234 4.34 -24.08 -2.54
CA PHE A 234 4.42 -23.42 -3.85
C PHE A 234 3.61 -24.15 -4.92
N GLU A 235 3.42 -25.46 -4.80
CA GLU A 235 2.55 -26.28 -5.67
C GLU A 235 1.09 -25.79 -5.66
N LYS A 236 0.67 -25.13 -4.58
CA LYS A 236 -0.67 -24.56 -4.42
C LYS A 236 -0.76 -23.08 -4.82
N ILE A 237 0.16 -22.59 -5.65
CA ILE A 237 0.17 -21.18 -6.10
C ILE A 237 -1.17 -20.74 -6.71
N ASN A 238 -1.86 -21.60 -7.45
CA ASN A 238 -3.17 -21.26 -8.03
C ASN A 238 -4.26 -21.09 -6.94
N GLU A 239 -4.21 -21.88 -5.87
CA GLU A 239 -5.09 -21.70 -4.70
C GLU A 239 -4.82 -20.34 -4.02
N ALA A 240 -3.54 -19.97 -3.88
CA ALA A 240 -3.14 -18.66 -3.35
C ALA A 240 -3.65 -17.50 -4.23
N MET A 241 -3.61 -17.64 -5.55
CA MET A 241 -4.14 -16.64 -6.49
C MET A 241 -5.66 -16.51 -6.37
N GLN A 242 -6.38 -17.61 -6.18
CA GLN A 242 -7.83 -17.57 -5.98
C GLN A 242 -8.21 -16.90 -4.65
N LEU A 243 -7.48 -17.16 -3.56
CA LEU A 243 -7.69 -16.48 -2.28
C LEU A 243 -7.53 -14.96 -2.38
N LEU A 244 -6.58 -14.49 -3.21
CA LEU A 244 -6.40 -13.08 -3.50
C LEU A 244 -7.56 -12.51 -4.32
N ALA A 245 -7.99 -13.21 -5.37
CA ALA A 245 -9.11 -12.80 -6.23
C ALA A 245 -10.44 -12.72 -5.45
N ASP A 246 -10.67 -13.66 -4.53
CA ASP A 246 -11.85 -13.70 -3.65
C ASP A 246 -11.81 -12.64 -2.53
N GLY A 247 -10.70 -11.91 -2.37
CA GLY A 247 -10.51 -10.95 -1.28
C GLY A 247 -10.39 -11.60 0.11
N LYS A 248 -10.10 -12.90 0.18
CA LYS A 248 -9.91 -13.66 1.43
C LYS A 248 -8.50 -13.54 1.99
N ALA A 249 -7.51 -13.24 1.14
CA ALA A 249 -6.12 -13.05 1.54
C ALA A 249 -5.70 -11.57 1.55
N LEU A 250 -4.86 -11.19 2.53
CA LEU A 250 -4.08 -9.95 2.45
C LEU A 250 -2.73 -10.26 1.79
N ARG A 251 -1.94 -11.15 2.41
CA ARG A 251 -0.73 -11.73 1.83
C ARG A 251 -0.71 -13.23 2.10
N CYS A 252 -0.29 -13.97 1.08
CA CYS A 252 -0.03 -15.40 1.15
C CYS A 252 1.48 -15.61 0.98
N ILE A 253 2.11 -16.32 1.91
CA ILE A 253 3.52 -16.72 1.79
C ILE A 253 3.57 -18.08 1.12
N MET A 254 4.41 -18.18 0.08
CA MET A 254 4.63 -19.43 -0.64
C MET A 254 5.91 -20.10 -0.13
N HIS A 255 5.81 -21.37 0.23
CA HIS A 255 6.93 -22.19 0.71
C HIS A 255 7.38 -23.17 -0.38
N LEU A 256 8.68 -23.19 -0.66
CA LEU A 256 9.31 -24.11 -1.62
C LEU A 256 9.61 -25.47 -0.99
#